data_AF-A0A2W4M487-F1
#
_entry.id   AF-A0A2W4M487-F1
#
_cell.length_a   1.000
_cell.length_b   1.000
_cell.length_c   1.000
_cell.angle_alpha   90.00
_cell.angle_beta   90.00
_cell.angle_gamma   90.00
#
_symmetry.space_group_name_H-M   'P 1'
#
loop_
_entity.id
_entity.type
_entity.pdbx_description
1 polymer ?
#
loop_
_entity_poly.entity_id
_entity_poly.type
_entity_poly.pdbx_seq_one_letter_code
_entity_poly.pdbx_strand_id
1 'polypeptide(L)'
;MFLSFEQKRNIFRSFPELTEKIDKYGRISYFYEGSKQRRKQMARELTHTGNGYVYGGYLPEYRHLTDERGWINIRDFSESELRELISKVIRSFSNSTEETKKE
;
A
#
# COMPACT_ATOMS: atom_id res chain seq x y z
N MET A 1 14.08 -12.17 2.45
CA MET A 1 13.50 -13.18 1.52
C MET A 1 12.28 -12.51 0.91
N PHE A 2 12.24 -12.35 -0.42
CA PHE A 2 11.14 -11.65 -1.09
C PHE A 2 9.86 -12.51 -1.07
N LEU A 3 8.70 -11.86 -1.08
CA LEU A 3 7.42 -12.56 -1.03
C LEU A 3 6.92 -12.93 -2.43
N SER A 4 6.31 -14.10 -2.52
CA SER A 4 5.54 -14.51 -3.69
C SER A 4 4.28 -13.64 -3.85
N PHE A 5 3.75 -13.55 -5.07
CA PHE A 5 2.51 -12.81 -5.35
C PHE A 5 1.35 -13.21 -4.43
N GLU A 6 1.14 -14.51 -4.20
CA GLU A 6 0.07 -14.99 -3.34
C GLU A 6 0.24 -14.56 -1.88
N GLN A 7 1.48 -14.54 -1.37
CA GLN A 7 1.77 -14.06 -0.01
C GLN A 7 1.47 -12.57 0.11
N LYS A 8 1.92 -11.76 -0.86
CA LYS A 8 1.60 -10.32 -0.90
C LYS A 8 0.08 -10.12 -0.95
N ARG A 9 -0.61 -10.81 -1.85
CA ARG A 9 -2.08 -10.77 -1.96
C ARG A 9 -2.76 -11.15 -0.64
N ASN A 10 -2.28 -12.20 0.03
CA ASN A 10 -2.84 -12.64 1.31
C ASN A 10 -2.66 -11.58 2.40
N ILE A 11 -1.50 -10.91 2.43
CA ILE A 11 -1.27 -9.78 3.34
C ILE A 11 -2.28 -8.66 3.09
N PHE A 12 -2.49 -8.24 1.83
CA PHE A 12 -3.48 -7.22 1.51
C PHE A 12 -4.92 -7.66 1.86
N ARG A 13 -5.28 -8.92 1.59
CA ARG A 13 -6.59 -9.49 1.95
C ARG A 13 -6.81 -9.63 3.45
N SER A 14 -5.73 -9.65 4.23
CA SER A 14 -5.79 -9.65 5.70
C SER A 14 -6.36 -8.35 6.26
N PHE A 15 -6.41 -7.28 5.46
CA PHE A 15 -7.02 -6.00 5.83
C PHE A 15 -8.45 -5.93 5.25
N PRO A 16 -9.50 -6.13 6.07
CA PRO A 16 -10.89 -6.15 5.58
C PRO A 16 -11.38 -4.80 5.07
N GLU A 17 -10.67 -3.73 5.42
CA GLU A 17 -10.91 -2.36 4.97
C GLU A 17 -10.54 -2.12 3.50
N LEU A 18 -9.79 -3.04 2.88
CA LEU A 18 -9.28 -2.89 1.53
C LEU A 18 -10.16 -3.57 0.50
N THR A 19 -10.59 -2.81 -0.48
CA THR A 19 -11.30 -3.31 -1.65
C THR A 19 -10.31 -3.73 -2.72
N GLU A 20 -10.23 -5.03 -2.97
CA GLU A 20 -9.47 -5.60 -4.08
C GLU A 20 -10.19 -5.33 -5.40
N LYS A 21 -9.48 -4.79 -6.40
CA LYS A 21 -9.95 -4.68 -7.78
C LYS A 21 -8.94 -5.30 -8.73
N ILE A 22 -9.46 -6.09 -9.66
CA ILE A 22 -8.66 -6.75 -10.69
C ILE A 22 -9.01 -6.11 -12.04
N ASP A 23 -7.99 -5.65 -12.73
CA ASP A 23 -8.12 -5.06 -14.07
C ASP A 23 -8.21 -6.15 -15.15
N LYS A 24 -8.63 -5.76 -16.36
CA LYS A 24 -8.71 -6.65 -17.53
C LYS A 24 -7.39 -7.35 -17.91
N TYR A 25 -6.27 -6.83 -17.42
CA TYR A 25 -4.93 -7.40 -17.60
C TYR A 25 -4.46 -8.29 -16.43
N GLY A 26 -5.34 -8.62 -15.49
CA GLY A 26 -5.01 -9.41 -14.31
C GLY A 26 -4.14 -8.67 -13.29
N ARG A 27 -4.07 -7.33 -13.37
CA ARG A 27 -3.36 -6.50 -12.40
C ARG A 27 -4.27 -6.26 -11.20
N ILE A 28 -3.74 -6.49 -10.00
CA ILE A 28 -4.49 -6.26 -8.77
C ILE A 28 -4.15 -4.87 -8.21
N SER A 29 -5.18 -4.14 -7.85
CA SER A 29 -5.10 -2.86 -7.16
C SER A 29 -5.95 -2.90 -5.90
N TYR A 30 -5.54 -2.17 -4.87
CA TYR A 30 -6.26 -2.07 -3.60
C TYR A 30 -6.69 -0.64 -3.33
N PHE A 31 -7.93 -0.50 -2.90
CA PHE A 31 -8.57 0.77 -2.62
C PHE A 31 -9.08 0.78 -1.18
N TYR A 32 -8.86 1.88 -0.48
CA TYR A 32 -9.45 2.13 0.84
C TYR A 32 -10.65 3.07 0.67
N GLU A 33 -11.86 2.54 0.79
CA GLU A 33 -13.08 3.32 0.54
C GLU A 33 -13.38 4.33 1.65
N GLY A 34 -12.96 4.02 2.88
CA GLY A 34 -13.05 4.89 4.06
C GLY A 34 -11.99 6.00 4.13
N SER A 35 -11.24 6.21 3.05
CA SER A 35 -10.20 7.25 3.00
C SER A 35 -10.82 8.64 3.21
N LYS A 36 -10.30 9.38 4.19
CA LYS A 36 -10.56 10.81 4.37
C LYS A 36 -9.73 11.66 3.40
N GLN A 37 -8.76 11.05 2.73
CA GLN A 37 -7.95 11.69 1.70
C GLN A 37 -8.67 11.65 0.34
N ARG A 38 -8.33 12.60 -0.55
CA ARG A 38 -8.87 12.64 -1.93
C ARG A 38 -8.55 11.36 -2.72
N ARG A 39 -7.44 10.69 -2.41
CA ARG A 39 -7.05 9.43 -3.03
C ARG A 39 -7.58 8.26 -2.20
N LYS A 40 -8.24 7.31 -2.88
CA LYS A 40 -8.67 6.02 -2.33
C LYS A 40 -7.76 4.87 -2.73
N GLN A 41 -7.09 4.99 -3.89
CA GLN A 41 -6.18 3.96 -4.37
C GLN A 41 -4.89 3.96 -3.55
N MET A 42 -4.65 2.89 -2.81
CA MET A 42 -3.47 2.76 -1.96
C MET A 42 -2.43 1.80 -2.54
N ALA A 43 -2.83 0.84 -3.35
CA ALA A 43 -1.90 -0.03 -4.05
C ALA A 43 -2.33 -0.29 -5.49
N ARG A 44 -1.36 -0.49 -6.38
CA ARG A 44 -1.60 -0.70 -7.81
C ARG A 44 -0.58 -1.62 -8.44
N GLU A 45 -0.99 -2.17 -9.58
CA GLU A 45 -0.12 -2.95 -10.47
C GLU A 45 0.56 -4.13 -9.76
N LEU A 46 -0.12 -4.74 -8.79
CA LEU A 46 0.34 -5.98 -8.20
C LEU A 46 0.17 -7.09 -9.26
N THR A 47 1.28 -7.67 -9.67
CA THR A 47 1.34 -8.70 -10.72
C THR A 47 1.89 -10.02 -10.17
N HIS A 48 1.72 -11.11 -10.93
CA HIS A 48 2.24 -12.44 -10.60
C HIS A 48 3.76 -12.47 -10.33
N THR A 49 4.52 -11.50 -10.85
CA THR A 49 5.96 -11.33 -10.55
C THR A 49 6.24 -10.89 -9.11
N GLY A 50 5.21 -10.56 -8.34
CA GLY A 50 5.33 -9.99 -7.00
C GLY A 50 5.68 -8.49 -7.01
N ASN A 51 5.90 -7.88 -8.18
CA ASN A 51 6.05 -6.44 -8.27
C ASN A 51 4.70 -5.73 -8.07
N GLY A 52 4.73 -4.56 -7.45
CA GLY A 52 3.58 -3.72 -7.19
C GLY A 52 4.01 -2.39 -6.58
N TYR A 53 3.06 -1.45 -6.50
CA TYR A 53 3.31 -0.14 -5.94
C TYR A 53 2.30 0.17 -4.85
N VAL A 54 2.77 0.75 -3.75
CA VAL A 54 1.94 1.24 -2.65
C VAL A 54 2.11 2.75 -2.53
N TYR A 55 1.03 3.49 -2.30
CA TYR A 55 1.07 4.93 -2.19
C TYR A 55 1.58 5.35 -0.81
N GLY A 56 2.81 5.86 -0.78
CA GLY A 56 3.46 6.38 0.43
C GLY A 56 3.54 7.90 0.47
N GLY A 57 2.91 8.62 -0.46
CA GLY A 57 3.04 10.08 -0.55
C GLY A 57 2.56 10.85 0.68
N TYR A 58 1.77 10.21 1.55
CA TYR A 58 1.34 10.79 2.83
C TYR A 58 2.22 10.38 4.02
N LEU A 59 3.19 9.48 3.81
CA LEU A 59 4.10 8.99 4.84
C LEU A 59 5.46 9.70 4.72
N PRO A 60 5.75 10.69 5.60
CA PRO A 60 7.02 11.43 5.52
C PRO A 60 8.24 10.53 5.74
N GLU A 61 8.10 9.49 6.56
CA GLU A 61 9.17 8.51 6.83
C GLU A 61 9.53 7.66 5.60
N TYR A 62 8.59 7.37 4.70
CA TYR A 62 8.85 6.62 3.46
C TYR A 62 9.09 7.53 2.25
N ARG A 63 9.20 8.85 2.45
CA ARG A 63 9.36 9.81 1.35
C ARG A 63 10.66 9.60 0.55
N HIS A 64 11.66 8.96 1.15
CA HIS A 64 12.90 8.55 0.48
C HIS A 64 12.74 7.29 -0.40
N LEU A 65 11.70 6.49 -0.15
CA LEU A 65 11.34 5.29 -0.93
C LEU A 65 10.24 5.57 -1.96
N THR A 66 9.60 6.74 -1.88
CA THR A 66 8.59 7.16 -2.85
C THR A 66 9.23 7.79 -4.09
N ASP A 67 8.75 7.42 -5.26
CA ASP A 67 9.00 8.14 -6.51
C ASP A 67 8.37 9.55 -6.48
N GLU A 68 8.65 10.39 -7.49
CA GLU A 68 8.09 11.74 -7.67
C GLU A 68 6.55 11.80 -7.61
N ARG A 69 5.90 10.66 -7.86
CA ARG A 69 4.44 10.50 -7.86
C ARG A 69 3.87 10.01 -6.51
N GLY A 70 4.73 9.80 -5.50
CA GLY A 70 4.37 9.31 -4.17
C GLY A 70 4.15 7.80 -4.07
N TRP A 71 4.69 7.01 -5.01
CA TRP A 71 4.54 5.54 -5.02
C TRP A 71 5.82 4.87 -4.54
N ILE A 72 5.69 3.84 -3.72
CA ILE A 72 6.78 3.00 -3.23
C ILE A 72 6.72 1.68 -3.97
N ASN A 73 7.83 1.29 -4.56
CA ASN A 73 7.97 -0.03 -5.17
C ASN A 73 8.12 -1.10 -4.08
N ILE A 74 7.17 -2.02 -4.00
CA ILE A 74 7.16 -3.09 -2.98
C ILE A 74 7.77 -4.40 -3.47
N ARG A 75 8.52 -4.41 -4.59
CA ARG A 75 9.10 -5.63 -5.17
C ARG A 75 9.96 -6.40 -4.16
N ASP A 76 10.86 -5.69 -3.49
CA ASP A 76 11.87 -6.26 -2.60
C ASP A 76 11.46 -6.25 -1.10
N PHE A 77 10.20 -5.92 -0.79
CA PHE A 77 9.69 -5.89 0.59
C PHE A 77 9.45 -7.29 1.17
N SER A 78 9.80 -7.45 2.45
CA SER A 78 9.48 -8.63 3.26
C SER A 78 8.05 -8.60 3.80
N GLU A 79 7.54 -9.70 4.35
CA GLU A 79 6.17 -9.78 4.93
C GLU A 79 5.92 -8.69 5.96
N SER A 80 6.84 -8.57 6.92
CA SER A 80 6.74 -7.61 8.01
C SER A 80 6.77 -6.17 7.50
N GLU A 81 7.68 -5.87 6.56
CA GLU A 81 7.81 -4.52 5.97
C GLU A 81 6.57 -4.14 5.16
N LEU A 82 6.03 -5.08 4.37
CA LEU A 82 4.83 -4.84 3.58
C LEU A 82 3.60 -4.64 4.48
N ARG A 83 3.45 -5.47 5.53
CA ARG A 83 2.38 -5.32 6.52
C ARG A 83 2.46 -3.98 7.23
N GLU A 84 3.64 -3.59 7.67
CA GLU A 84 3.86 -2.32 8.35
C GLU A 84 3.53 -1.15 7.42
N LEU A 85 4.03 -1.19 6.18
CA LEU A 85 3.74 -0.17 5.17
C LEU A 85 2.23 -0.04 4.94
N ILE A 86 1.53 -1.15 4.69
CA ILE A 86 0.07 -1.14 4.46
C ILE A 86 -0.67 -0.53 5.66
N SER A 87 -0.32 -0.94 6.88
CA SER A 87 -0.94 -0.40 8.10
C SER A 87 -0.74 1.11 8.24
N LYS A 88 0.49 1.59 7.99
CA LYS A 88 0.81 3.02 8.03
C LYS A 88 0.07 3.79 6.94
N VAL A 89 -0.03 3.23 5.73
CA VAL A 89 -0.78 3.84 4.62
C VAL A 89 -2.27 3.93 4.95
N ILE A 90 -2.90 2.86 5.46
CA ILE A 90 -4.31 2.88 5.87
C ILE A 90 -4.55 3.96 6.93
N ARG A 91 -3.70 4.00 7.97
CA ARG A 91 -3.75 5.05 9.00
C ARG A 91 -3.63 6.44 8.41
N SER A 92 -2.70 6.64 7.48
CA SER A 92 -2.51 7.93 6.83
C SER A 92 -3.68 8.33 5.92
N PHE A 93 -4.42 7.37 5.37
CA PHE A 93 -5.63 7.62 4.59
C PHE A 93 -6.85 7.88 5.49
N SER A 94 -6.90 7.26 6.68
CA SER A 94 -7.99 7.40 7.66
C SER A 94 -7.84 8.64 8.56
N ASN A 95 -6.61 9.06 8.82
CA ASN A 95 -6.31 10.29 9.55
C ASN A 95 -6.34 11.48 8.56
N SER A 96 -7.14 12.49 8.90
CA SER A 96 -7.11 13.79 8.23
C SER A 96 -5.87 14.56 8.68
N THR A 97 -4.68 14.15 8.24
CA THR A 97 -3.43 14.92 8.30
C THR A 97 -3.19 15.75 9.57
N GLU A 98 -3.49 15.22 10.76
CA GLU A 98 -3.03 15.79 12.03
C GLU A 98 -2.65 14.64 12.96
N GLU A 99 -1.45 14.77 13.52
CA GLU A 99 -0.85 13.96 14.59
C GLU A 99 -0.46 12.50 14.29
N THR A 100 0.85 12.28 14.14
CA THR A 100 1.60 11.49 15.14
C THR A 100 3.06 11.98 15.14
N LYS A 101 3.35 13.01 15.94
CA LYS A 101 4.65 13.06 16.63
C LYS A 101 4.65 11.85 17.55
N LYS A 102 5.66 11.00 17.48
CA LYS A 102 5.90 9.99 18.50
C LYS A 102 7.17 10.39 19.25
N GLU A 103 6.96 10.60 20.55
CA GLU A 103 7.92 10.89 21.63
C GLU A 103 9.15 9.98 21.63
#